data_AF-A0A2S6TMC3-F1
#
_entry.id   AF-A0A2S6TMC3-F1
#
_cell.length_a   1.000
_cell.length_b   1.000
_cell.length_c   1.000
_cell.angle_alpha   90.00
_cell.angle_beta   90.00
_cell.angle_gamma   90.00
#
_symmetry.space_group_name_H-M   'P 1'
#
loop_
_entity.id
_entity.type
_entity.pdbx_description
1 polymer ?
#
loop_
_entity_poly.entity_id
_entity_poly.type
_entity_poly.pdbx_seq_one_letter_code
_entity_poly.pdbx_strand_id
1 'polypeptide(L)'
;ADRLDETLEFMSACGINSESTREIAETDFYTSHEALLLPYEEAMTRVDSLSGDWYDTSAHMLWVGDRTRQLENAHLEFLSGVSNPLASKVGPTTDSDELLTLIDKLNPNNEPGRLTLISRMGAGEVTKYLPDLVHKVKEEGRVVIWSCDPMHGNTIKSNNGYKTRPFDSILKEVSEFFKVLNGAGCYPGGVHFELTGQDVTECVGGAQAITEADLSSRYHTHCDPRLNARQALELAFFIADSLKEERKTTEPKSLKPSRVVGL
;
A
#
# COMPACT_ATOMS: atom_id res chain seq x y z
N ALA A 1 -6.50 20.62 9.50
CA ALA A 1 -5.17 21.25 9.41
C ALA A 1 -4.80 21.83 10.76
N ASP A 2 -5.60 22.74 11.31
CA ASP A 2 -5.32 23.50 12.55
C ASP A 2 -4.84 22.66 13.74
N ARG A 3 -5.44 21.49 13.99
CA ARG A 3 -5.00 20.59 15.08
C ARG A 3 -3.57 20.05 14.94
N LEU A 4 -3.09 19.87 13.71
CA LEU A 4 -1.70 19.47 13.46
C LEU A 4 -0.76 20.64 13.77
N ASP A 5 -1.14 21.85 13.35
CA ASP A 5 -0.37 23.07 13.63
C ASP A 5 -0.29 23.34 15.14
N GLU A 6 -1.41 23.26 15.87
CA GLU A 6 -1.46 23.35 17.33
C GLU A 6 -0.54 22.33 18.01
N THR A 7 -0.46 21.10 17.47
CA THR A 7 0.41 20.06 18.01
C THR A 7 1.88 20.39 17.80
N LEU A 8 2.26 20.85 16.61
CA LEU A 8 3.63 21.27 16.29
C LEU A 8 4.04 22.49 17.11
N GLU A 9 3.15 23.46 17.31
CA GLU A 9 3.37 24.61 18.18
C GLU A 9 3.56 24.18 19.65
N PHE A 10 2.74 23.26 20.15
CA PHE A 10 2.89 22.72 21.49
C PHE A 10 4.22 21.99 21.68
N MET A 11 4.61 21.11 20.74
CA MET A 11 5.90 20.44 20.76
C MET A 11 7.05 21.44 20.78
N SER A 12 6.98 22.46 19.93
CA SER A 12 7.97 23.55 19.88
C SER A 12 8.06 24.32 21.21
N ALA A 13 6.92 24.63 21.83
CA ALA A 13 6.87 25.27 23.15
C ALA A 13 7.47 24.40 24.27
N CYS A 14 7.42 23.07 24.12
CA CYS A 14 8.12 22.12 25.00
C CYS A 14 9.62 21.95 24.66
N GLY A 15 10.16 22.70 23.69
CA GLY A 15 11.55 22.62 23.25
C GLY A 15 11.85 21.48 22.28
N ILE A 16 10.81 20.84 21.74
CA ILE A 16 10.89 19.73 20.78
C ILE A 16 10.57 20.30 19.39
N ASN A 17 11.60 20.63 18.61
CA ASN A 17 11.47 21.25 17.28
C ASN A 17 12.58 20.75 16.32
N SER A 18 12.55 21.19 15.07
CA SER A 18 13.50 20.75 14.04
C SER A 18 14.96 21.16 14.31
N GLU A 19 15.23 22.13 15.18
CA GLU A 19 16.59 22.51 15.56
C GLU A 19 17.12 21.65 16.70
N SER A 20 16.24 21.20 17.60
CA SER A 20 16.61 20.43 18.81
C SER A 20 16.44 18.92 18.66
N THR A 21 15.60 18.46 17.72
CA THR A 21 15.16 17.06 17.62
C THR A 21 15.22 16.59 16.16
N ARG A 22 16.14 15.67 15.88
CA ARG A 22 16.42 15.17 14.52
C ARG A 22 15.22 14.46 13.89
N GLU A 23 14.46 13.73 14.69
CA GLU A 23 13.27 12.99 14.28
C GLU A 23 12.12 13.90 13.78
N ILE A 24 12.19 15.22 14.01
CA ILE A 24 11.25 16.21 13.45
C ILE A 24 11.79 16.80 12.15
N ALA A 25 13.11 16.90 12.01
CA ALA A 25 13.77 17.50 10.85
C ALA A 25 13.97 16.51 9.70
N GLU A 26 14.04 15.21 10.00
CA GLU A 26 14.37 14.15 9.05
C GLU A 26 13.29 13.07 9.03
N THR A 27 13.21 12.35 7.91
CA THR A 27 12.32 11.21 7.76
C THR A 27 13.02 10.12 6.94
N ASP A 28 12.75 8.86 7.28
CA ASP A 28 13.20 7.76 6.44
C ASP A 28 12.33 7.70 5.18
N PHE A 29 12.99 7.59 4.03
CA PHE A 29 12.33 7.46 2.74
C PHE A 29 12.86 6.23 2.01
N TYR A 30 11.94 5.35 1.64
CA TYR A 30 12.24 4.08 0.99
C TYR A 30 11.75 4.09 -0.45
N THR A 31 12.43 3.32 -1.30
CA THR A 31 12.11 3.17 -2.71
C THR A 31 11.56 1.78 -3.00
N SER A 32 10.65 1.70 -3.97
CA SER A 32 10.12 0.44 -4.49
C SER A 32 9.75 0.54 -5.97
N HIS A 33 9.80 -0.59 -6.65
CA HIS A 33 9.29 -0.77 -8.02
C HIS A 33 8.82 -2.21 -8.25
N GLU A 34 8.11 -2.41 -9.36
CA GLU A 34 7.77 -3.75 -9.83
C GLU A 34 9.04 -4.43 -10.35
N ALA A 35 9.42 -5.55 -9.75
CA ALA A 35 10.50 -6.38 -10.25
C ALA A 35 10.04 -7.04 -11.56
N LEU A 36 10.20 -6.33 -12.68
CA LEU A 36 9.63 -6.71 -13.97
C LEU A 36 10.71 -7.08 -14.99
N LEU A 37 11.77 -6.27 -15.09
CA LEU A 37 12.85 -6.53 -16.03
C LEU A 37 13.95 -7.35 -15.35
N LEU A 38 13.75 -8.67 -15.26
CA LEU A 38 14.63 -9.56 -14.50
C LEU A 38 16.15 -9.41 -14.81
N PRO A 39 16.61 -9.16 -16.06
CA PRO A 39 18.03 -8.90 -16.28
C PRO A 39 18.57 -7.66 -15.56
N TYR A 40 17.74 -6.64 -15.34
CA TYR A 40 18.10 -5.46 -14.55
C TYR A 40 18.14 -5.78 -13.06
N GLU A 41 17.12 -6.48 -12.55
CA GLU A 41 17.04 -6.90 -11.14
C GLU A 41 18.22 -7.83 -10.77
N GLU A 42 18.54 -8.81 -11.63
CA GLU A 42 19.68 -9.71 -11.45
C GLU A 42 21.01 -8.94 -11.38
N ALA A 43 21.23 -7.97 -12.28
CA ALA A 43 22.45 -7.15 -12.28
C ALA A 43 22.60 -6.28 -11.02
N MET A 44 21.47 -5.94 -10.38
CA MET A 44 21.42 -5.16 -9.15
C MET A 44 21.44 -5.99 -7.87
N THR A 45 21.40 -7.33 -8.00
CA THR A 45 21.41 -8.24 -6.86
C THR A 45 22.82 -8.45 -6.31
N ARG A 46 22.96 -8.38 -4.98
CA ARG A 46 24.23 -8.43 -4.23
C ARG A 46 24.11 -9.35 -3.03
N VAL A 47 25.25 -9.89 -2.61
CA VAL A 47 25.37 -10.60 -1.33
C VAL A 47 25.70 -9.60 -0.24
N ASP A 48 24.91 -9.58 0.83
CA ASP A 48 25.25 -8.79 2.01
C ASP A 48 26.50 -9.35 2.69
N SER A 49 27.43 -8.46 3.06
CA SER A 49 28.73 -8.85 3.61
C SER A 49 28.67 -9.40 5.04
N LEU A 50 27.60 -9.13 5.78
CA LEU A 50 27.44 -9.53 7.19
C LEU A 50 26.64 -10.82 7.32
N SER A 51 25.51 -10.93 6.63
CA SER A 51 24.63 -12.11 6.70
C SER A 51 24.95 -13.16 5.63
N GLY A 52 25.51 -12.77 4.48
CA GLY A 52 25.69 -13.64 3.33
C GLY A 52 24.42 -13.86 2.51
N ASP A 53 23.33 -13.16 2.82
CA ASP A 53 22.07 -13.27 2.09
C ASP A 53 22.08 -12.43 0.81
N TRP A 54 21.23 -12.79 -0.14
CA TRP A 54 21.04 -12.04 -1.37
C TRP A 54 20.02 -10.92 -1.17
N TYR A 55 20.35 -9.72 -1.62
CA TYR A 55 19.44 -8.59 -1.70
C TYR A 55 19.48 -8.03 -3.11
N ASP A 56 18.31 -7.77 -3.68
CA ASP A 56 18.23 -6.88 -4.83
C ASP A 56 18.37 -5.44 -4.35
N THR A 57 19.48 -4.80 -4.74
CA THR A 57 19.80 -3.43 -4.33
C THR A 57 19.30 -2.36 -5.31
N SER A 58 18.42 -2.76 -6.25
CA SER A 58 17.70 -1.83 -7.13
C SER A 58 16.69 -0.96 -6.36
N ALA A 59 16.10 -1.50 -5.29
CA ALA A 59 15.18 -0.80 -4.39
C ALA A 59 15.12 -1.46 -3.00
N HIS A 60 14.47 -0.79 -2.05
CA HIS A 60 14.32 -1.32 -0.69
C HIS A 60 13.26 -2.43 -0.66
N MET A 61 12.14 -2.22 -1.33
CA MET A 61 11.04 -3.18 -1.44
C MET A 61 10.73 -3.44 -2.91
N LEU A 62 10.45 -4.70 -3.26
CA LEU A 62 10.05 -5.09 -4.61
C LEU A 62 8.65 -5.68 -4.59
N TRP A 63 7.91 -5.55 -5.70
CA TRP A 63 6.65 -6.27 -5.86
C TRP A 63 6.58 -7.06 -7.17
N VAL A 64 5.76 -8.11 -7.15
CA VAL A 64 5.32 -8.83 -8.34
C VAL A 64 3.93 -8.34 -8.77
N GLY A 65 3.77 -8.07 -10.06
CA GLY A 65 2.52 -7.61 -10.65
C GLY A 65 1.48 -8.71 -10.80
N ASP A 66 0.22 -8.33 -10.99
CA ASP A 66 -0.90 -9.28 -11.14
C ASP A 66 -0.75 -10.16 -12.41
N ARG A 67 0.02 -9.69 -13.39
CA ARG A 67 0.29 -10.40 -14.66
C ARG A 67 1.54 -11.28 -14.60
N THR A 68 2.37 -11.15 -13.58
CA THR A 68 3.68 -11.83 -13.46
C THR A 68 3.80 -12.72 -12.23
N ARG A 69 2.75 -12.79 -11.40
CA ARG A 69 2.71 -13.56 -10.14
C ARG A 69 2.29 -15.04 -10.27
N GLN A 70 2.36 -15.65 -11.45
CA GLN A 70 2.03 -17.06 -11.59
C GLN A 70 3.08 -17.93 -10.87
N LEU A 71 2.65 -19.00 -10.18
CA LEU A 71 3.47 -19.79 -9.25
C LEU A 71 4.81 -20.28 -9.84
N GLU A 72 4.78 -20.69 -11.11
CA GLU A 72 5.94 -21.21 -11.85
C GLU A 72 6.69 -20.14 -12.67
N ASN A 73 6.35 -18.85 -12.49
CA ASN A 73 6.96 -17.76 -13.24
C ASN A 73 8.33 -17.38 -12.65
N ALA A 74 9.26 -17.00 -13.52
CA ALA A 74 10.61 -16.57 -13.15
C ALA A 74 10.62 -15.41 -12.14
N HIS A 75 9.61 -14.54 -12.16
CA HIS A 75 9.49 -13.43 -11.22
C HIS A 75 9.31 -13.89 -9.77
N LEU A 76 8.43 -14.89 -9.53
CA LEU A 76 8.25 -15.44 -8.18
C LEU A 76 9.48 -16.23 -7.73
N GLU A 77 10.13 -16.94 -8.64
CA GLU A 77 11.38 -17.64 -8.33
C GLU A 77 12.47 -16.65 -7.90
N PHE A 78 12.70 -15.61 -8.70
CA PHE A 78 13.67 -14.55 -8.39
C PHE A 78 13.38 -13.92 -7.03
N LEU A 79 12.14 -13.47 -6.80
CA LEU A 79 11.78 -12.79 -5.55
C LEU A 79 11.85 -13.71 -4.33
N SER A 80 11.58 -15.02 -4.48
CA SER A 80 11.73 -15.98 -3.38
C SER A 80 13.17 -16.13 -2.90
N GLY A 81 14.16 -15.80 -3.75
CA GLY A 81 15.58 -15.91 -3.45
C GLY A 81 16.24 -14.67 -2.84
N VAL A 82 15.55 -13.52 -2.78
CA VAL A 82 16.10 -12.27 -2.22
C VAL A 82 15.49 -11.94 -0.86
N SER A 83 16.25 -11.26 -0.01
CA SER A 83 15.90 -10.95 1.39
C SER A 83 15.18 -9.61 1.57
N ASN A 84 14.93 -8.85 0.50
CA ASN A 84 14.12 -7.63 0.53
C ASN A 84 12.71 -7.88 1.09
N PRO A 85 12.05 -6.92 1.75
CA PRO A 85 10.61 -6.92 1.90
C PRO A 85 9.93 -7.02 0.53
N LEU A 86 8.92 -7.89 0.43
CA LEU A 86 8.26 -8.22 -0.83
C LEU A 86 6.80 -7.79 -0.80
N ALA A 87 6.23 -7.61 -2.00
CA ALA A 87 4.79 -7.55 -2.16
C ALA A 87 4.28 -8.28 -3.40
N SER A 88 2.99 -8.57 -3.39
CA SER A 88 2.29 -9.16 -4.53
C SER A 88 0.97 -8.45 -4.74
N LYS A 89 0.67 -8.07 -5.99
CA LYS A 89 -0.64 -7.54 -6.38
C LYS A 89 -1.68 -8.67 -6.32
N VAL A 90 -2.81 -8.44 -5.66
CA VAL A 90 -3.96 -9.36 -5.65
C VAL A 90 -5.18 -8.67 -6.23
N GLY A 91 -5.89 -9.35 -7.13
CA GLY A 91 -6.99 -8.81 -7.90
C GLY A 91 -8.23 -9.70 -7.87
N PRO A 92 -9.31 -9.31 -8.58
CA PRO A 92 -10.59 -10.03 -8.54
C PRO A 92 -10.53 -11.48 -9.04
N THR A 93 -9.46 -11.84 -9.77
CA THR A 93 -9.23 -13.17 -10.31
C THR A 93 -8.22 -13.98 -9.49
N THR A 94 -7.82 -13.49 -8.31
CA THR A 94 -6.94 -14.23 -7.41
C THR A 94 -7.70 -15.41 -6.81
N ASP A 95 -7.19 -16.62 -7.04
CA ASP A 95 -7.64 -17.82 -6.35
C ASP A 95 -7.02 -17.91 -4.94
N SER A 96 -7.81 -18.36 -3.97
CA SER A 96 -7.39 -18.42 -2.56
C SER A 96 -6.30 -19.45 -2.29
N ASP A 97 -6.35 -20.62 -2.93
CA ASP A 97 -5.39 -21.69 -2.71
C ASP A 97 -4.05 -21.37 -3.43
N GLU A 98 -4.13 -20.78 -4.63
CA GLU A 98 -2.95 -20.20 -5.29
C GLU A 98 -2.32 -19.08 -4.46
N LEU A 99 -3.13 -18.23 -3.82
CA LEU A 99 -2.63 -17.16 -2.95
C LEU A 99 -1.86 -17.72 -1.75
N LEU A 100 -2.36 -18.76 -1.09
CA LEU A 100 -1.64 -19.41 0.01
C LEU A 100 -0.31 -19.99 -0.46
N THR A 101 -0.30 -20.66 -1.61
CA THR A 101 0.92 -21.23 -2.20
C THR A 101 1.94 -20.12 -2.52
N LEU A 102 1.47 -18.98 -3.02
CA LEU A 102 2.32 -17.80 -3.27
C LEU A 102 2.90 -17.24 -1.96
N ILE A 103 2.08 -17.14 -0.90
CA ILE A 103 2.54 -16.66 0.41
C ILE A 103 3.61 -17.59 0.96
N ASP A 104 3.36 -18.90 0.94
CA ASP A 104 4.29 -19.90 1.47
C ASP A 104 5.61 -19.91 0.66
N LYS A 105 5.58 -19.55 -0.63
CA LYS A 105 6.79 -19.38 -1.46
C LYS A 105 7.58 -18.10 -1.14
N LEU A 106 6.91 -16.96 -0.93
CA LEU A 106 7.57 -15.66 -0.72
C LEU A 106 7.90 -15.37 0.75
N ASN A 107 7.20 -16.02 1.68
CA ASN A 107 7.37 -15.89 3.13
C ASN A 107 7.37 -17.27 3.82
N PRO A 108 8.32 -18.17 3.49
CA PRO A 108 8.31 -19.55 3.97
C PRO A 108 8.42 -19.69 5.49
N ASN A 109 9.04 -18.71 6.16
CA ASN A 109 9.20 -18.67 7.61
C ASN A 109 8.06 -17.94 8.33
N ASN A 110 7.05 -17.47 7.59
CA ASN A 110 5.92 -16.68 8.11
C ASN A 110 6.37 -15.44 8.91
N GLU A 111 7.42 -14.77 8.44
CA GLU A 111 8.04 -13.61 9.08
C GLU A 111 7.13 -12.37 8.98
N PRO A 112 6.75 -11.72 10.10
CA PRO A 112 5.96 -10.50 10.04
C PRO A 112 6.68 -9.38 9.28
N GLY A 113 5.99 -8.76 8.33
CA GLY A 113 6.53 -7.66 7.51
C GLY A 113 7.30 -8.12 6.26
N ARG A 114 7.57 -9.42 6.09
CA ARG A 114 8.22 -9.96 4.90
C ARG A 114 7.37 -9.79 3.63
N LEU A 115 6.06 -10.02 3.71
CA LEU A 115 5.16 -9.98 2.55
C LEU A 115 3.99 -9.04 2.74
N THR A 116 3.78 -8.17 1.75
CA THR A 116 2.61 -7.31 1.62
C THR A 116 1.71 -7.78 0.48
N LEU A 117 0.42 -8.00 0.74
CA LEU A 117 -0.60 -8.25 -0.29
C LEU A 117 -1.26 -6.93 -0.66
N ILE A 118 -1.06 -6.50 -1.91
CA ILE A 118 -1.57 -5.22 -2.44
C ILE A 118 -2.87 -5.48 -3.19
N SER A 119 -4.01 -5.24 -2.54
CA SER A 119 -5.35 -5.46 -3.07
C SER A 119 -5.76 -4.36 -4.04
N ARG A 120 -6.14 -4.74 -5.27
CA ARG A 120 -6.57 -3.83 -6.34
C ARG A 120 -7.89 -4.26 -6.98
N MET A 121 -8.94 -4.42 -6.18
CA MET A 121 -10.16 -5.10 -6.63
C MET A 121 -11.05 -4.22 -7.51
N GLY A 122 -11.05 -2.91 -7.28
CA GLY A 122 -12.04 -1.99 -7.80
C GLY A 122 -13.15 -1.71 -6.78
N ALA A 123 -13.67 -0.49 -6.83
CA ALA A 123 -14.76 -0.03 -5.98
C ALA A 123 -16.03 -0.88 -6.20
N GLY A 124 -16.62 -1.37 -5.11
CA GLY A 124 -17.76 -2.29 -5.12
C GLY A 124 -17.38 -3.76 -5.29
N GLU A 125 -16.27 -4.08 -5.96
CA GLU A 125 -15.78 -5.47 -6.11
C GLU A 125 -14.92 -5.90 -4.92
N VAL A 126 -14.26 -4.96 -4.23
CA VAL A 126 -13.45 -5.26 -3.04
C VAL A 126 -14.27 -5.94 -1.93
N THR A 127 -15.53 -5.54 -1.72
CA THR A 127 -16.41 -6.15 -0.71
C THR A 127 -16.89 -7.54 -1.10
N LYS A 128 -16.73 -7.92 -2.36
CA LYS A 128 -17.16 -9.21 -2.90
C LYS A 128 -16.02 -10.22 -2.90
N TYR A 129 -14.81 -9.82 -3.32
CA TYR A 129 -13.71 -10.75 -3.54
C TYR A 129 -12.68 -10.78 -2.42
N LEU A 130 -12.41 -9.64 -1.77
CA LEU A 130 -11.37 -9.58 -0.74
C LEU A 130 -11.72 -10.37 0.55
N PRO A 131 -12.98 -10.45 1.03
CA PRO A 131 -13.28 -11.14 2.28
C PRO A 131 -12.82 -12.60 2.31
N ASP A 132 -13.05 -13.35 1.24
CA ASP A 132 -12.69 -14.77 1.16
C ASP A 132 -11.17 -14.97 1.22
N LEU A 133 -10.40 -14.12 0.52
CA LEU A 133 -8.94 -14.13 0.59
C LEU A 133 -8.43 -13.83 1.99
N VAL A 134 -8.99 -12.79 2.63
CA VAL A 134 -8.59 -12.37 3.99
C VAL A 134 -8.91 -13.45 5.02
N HIS A 135 -10.10 -14.04 4.96
CA HIS A 135 -10.49 -15.12 5.85
C HIS A 135 -9.57 -16.34 5.68
N LYS A 136 -9.31 -16.77 4.44
CA LYS A 136 -8.46 -17.92 4.17
C LYS A 136 -7.03 -17.71 4.67
N VAL A 137 -6.42 -16.56 4.38
CA VAL A 137 -5.07 -16.21 4.88
C VAL A 137 -5.03 -16.20 6.42
N LYS A 138 -6.07 -15.64 7.07
CA LYS A 138 -6.17 -15.56 8.52
C LYS A 138 -6.36 -16.93 9.19
N GLU A 139 -7.27 -17.75 8.67
CA GLU A 139 -7.56 -19.10 9.19
C GLU A 139 -6.32 -20.00 9.13
N GLU A 140 -5.55 -19.84 8.06
CA GLU A 140 -4.31 -20.54 7.83
C GLU A 140 -3.13 -19.95 8.64
N GLY A 141 -3.33 -18.85 9.37
CA GLY A 141 -2.32 -18.28 10.25
C GLY A 141 -1.14 -17.62 9.53
N ARG A 142 -1.32 -17.23 8.25
CA ARG A 142 -0.30 -16.54 7.45
C ARG A 142 -0.25 -15.06 7.85
N VAL A 143 0.94 -14.57 8.12
CA VAL A 143 1.20 -13.19 8.55
C VAL A 143 1.65 -12.37 7.36
N VAL A 144 0.80 -11.42 6.96
CA VAL A 144 1.03 -10.51 5.84
C VAL A 144 0.58 -9.10 6.19
N ILE A 145 1.11 -8.11 5.50
CA ILE A 145 0.58 -6.75 5.50
C ILE A 145 -0.48 -6.65 4.39
N TRP A 146 -1.66 -6.14 4.70
CA TRP A 146 -2.65 -5.81 3.68
C TRP A 146 -2.52 -4.35 3.27
N SER A 147 -2.36 -4.10 1.98
CA SER A 147 -2.32 -2.74 1.40
C SER A 147 -3.39 -2.57 0.33
N CYS A 148 -3.98 -1.38 0.23
CA CYS A 148 -4.98 -1.07 -0.79
C CYS A 148 -4.36 -0.29 -1.95
N ASP A 149 -4.51 -0.80 -3.17
CA ASP A 149 -4.26 -0.11 -4.43
C ASP A 149 -5.61 0.25 -5.09
N PRO A 150 -6.17 1.42 -4.75
CA PRO A 150 -7.46 1.87 -5.26
C PRO A 150 -7.38 2.43 -6.69
N MET A 151 -6.23 2.31 -7.36
CA MET A 151 -5.97 2.97 -8.63
C MET A 151 -6.22 2.02 -9.79
N HIS A 152 -5.51 0.88 -9.79
CA HIS A 152 -5.52 -0.05 -10.91
C HIS A 152 -6.89 -0.74 -11.06
N GLY A 153 -7.65 -0.87 -9.97
CA GLY A 153 -9.04 -1.36 -9.92
C GLY A 153 -10.05 -0.50 -10.69
N ASN A 154 -9.82 0.82 -10.74
CA ASN A 154 -10.85 1.81 -11.07
C ASN A 154 -10.59 2.57 -12.37
N THR A 155 -9.77 2.01 -13.27
CA THR A 155 -9.45 2.65 -14.54
C THR A 155 -10.58 2.46 -15.53
N ILE A 156 -11.10 3.57 -16.07
CA ILE A 156 -12.13 3.59 -17.11
C ILE A 156 -11.62 4.34 -18.34
N LYS A 157 -12.29 4.16 -19.47
CA LYS A 157 -12.08 4.97 -20.67
C LYS A 157 -13.21 6.02 -20.76
N SER A 158 -12.85 7.29 -20.75
CA SER A 158 -13.78 8.41 -20.89
C SER A 158 -14.31 8.55 -22.31
N ASN A 159 -15.36 9.36 -22.49
CA ASN A 159 -16.00 9.55 -23.81
C ASN A 159 -15.08 10.24 -24.83
N ASN A 160 -14.13 11.05 -24.36
CA ASN A 160 -13.11 11.69 -25.20
C ASN A 160 -11.87 10.80 -25.44
N GLY A 161 -11.94 9.52 -25.05
CA GLY A 161 -10.94 8.50 -25.41
C GLY A 161 -9.75 8.38 -24.46
N TYR A 162 -9.61 9.29 -23.49
CA TYR A 162 -8.60 9.19 -22.45
C TYR A 162 -8.92 8.04 -21.48
N LYS A 163 -7.88 7.46 -20.90
CA LYS A 163 -8.07 6.70 -19.66
C LYS A 163 -8.22 7.70 -18.52
N THR A 164 -9.08 7.41 -17.56
CA THR A 164 -9.18 8.20 -16.33
C THR A 164 -9.61 7.29 -15.18
N ARG A 165 -9.57 7.83 -13.96
CA ARG A 165 -10.03 7.17 -12.74
C ARG A 165 -10.91 8.15 -11.98
N PRO A 166 -12.18 7.81 -11.69
CA PRO A 166 -13.02 8.65 -10.85
C PRO A 166 -12.51 8.68 -9.42
N PHE A 167 -12.23 9.87 -8.89
CA PHE A 167 -11.70 10.03 -7.53
C PHE A 167 -12.63 9.46 -6.46
N ASP A 168 -13.95 9.56 -6.65
CA ASP A 168 -14.93 8.97 -5.74
C ASP A 168 -14.83 7.43 -5.69
N SER A 169 -14.52 6.78 -6.81
CA SER A 169 -14.27 5.34 -6.84
C SER A 169 -13.01 4.98 -6.06
N ILE A 170 -11.95 5.79 -6.19
CA ILE A 170 -10.70 5.62 -5.44
C ILE A 170 -10.97 5.68 -3.93
N LEU A 171 -11.66 6.73 -3.46
CA LEU A 171 -12.03 6.88 -2.05
C LEU A 171 -12.94 5.74 -1.57
N LYS A 172 -13.90 5.34 -2.41
CA LYS A 172 -14.83 4.25 -2.10
C LYS A 172 -14.12 2.93 -1.90
N GLU A 173 -13.18 2.55 -2.77
CA GLU A 173 -12.42 1.31 -2.62
C GLU A 173 -11.59 1.30 -1.33
N VAL A 174 -10.92 2.42 -1.00
CA VAL A 174 -10.20 2.54 0.28
C VAL A 174 -11.16 2.36 1.46
N SER A 175 -12.31 3.02 1.46
CA SER A 175 -13.31 2.88 2.53
C SER A 175 -13.78 1.44 2.70
N GLU A 176 -14.08 0.77 1.59
CA GLU A 176 -14.57 -0.60 1.57
C GLU A 176 -13.48 -1.59 1.99
N PHE A 177 -12.23 -1.37 1.58
CA PHE A 177 -11.07 -2.14 2.05
C PHE A 177 -10.91 -2.08 3.57
N PHE A 178 -10.98 -0.88 4.16
CA PHE A 178 -10.96 -0.72 5.62
C PHE A 178 -12.10 -1.49 6.28
N LYS A 179 -13.33 -1.41 5.74
CA LYS A 179 -14.49 -2.14 6.26
C LYS A 179 -14.30 -3.66 6.20
N VAL A 180 -13.78 -4.19 5.10
CA VAL A 180 -13.53 -5.63 4.93
C VAL A 180 -12.52 -6.12 5.96
N LEU A 181 -11.36 -5.46 6.07
CA LEU A 181 -10.32 -5.89 7.01
C LEU A 181 -10.76 -5.76 8.46
N ASN A 182 -11.38 -4.64 8.84
CA ASN A 182 -11.90 -4.45 10.19
C ASN A 182 -12.99 -5.48 10.53
N GLY A 183 -13.89 -5.76 9.58
CA GLY A 183 -14.94 -6.78 9.74
C GLY A 183 -14.37 -8.20 9.90
N ALA A 184 -13.26 -8.50 9.24
CA ALA A 184 -12.53 -9.75 9.39
C ALA A 184 -11.61 -9.76 10.63
N GLY A 185 -11.49 -8.66 11.37
CA GLY A 185 -10.55 -8.49 12.48
C GLY A 185 -9.08 -8.59 12.03
N CYS A 186 -8.77 -8.04 10.85
CA CYS A 186 -7.45 -7.86 10.26
C CYS A 186 -7.12 -6.36 10.21
N TYR A 187 -5.84 -6.03 10.10
CA TYR A 187 -5.39 -4.64 10.13
C TYR A 187 -5.18 -4.06 8.72
N PRO A 188 -5.76 -2.90 8.37
CA PRO A 188 -5.48 -2.17 7.14
C PRO A 188 -4.07 -1.55 7.19
N GLY A 189 -3.09 -2.32 6.72
CA GLY A 189 -1.66 -2.04 6.91
C GLY A 189 -1.07 -0.94 6.01
N GLY A 190 -1.75 -0.55 4.94
CA GLY A 190 -1.24 0.52 4.07
C GLY A 190 -2.08 0.80 2.83
N VAL A 191 -1.55 1.71 2.01
CA VAL A 191 -2.12 2.15 0.72
C VAL A 191 -1.00 2.26 -0.32
N HIS A 192 -1.34 2.04 -1.59
CA HIS A 192 -0.41 2.07 -2.71
C HIS A 192 -1.10 2.78 -3.89
N PHE A 193 -0.68 4.01 -4.21
CA PHE A 193 -1.31 4.80 -5.26
C PHE A 193 -0.30 5.50 -6.16
N GLU A 194 -0.75 5.86 -7.36
CA GLU A 194 0.02 6.58 -8.36
C GLU A 194 -0.30 8.08 -8.26
N LEU A 195 0.70 8.90 -7.97
CA LEU A 195 0.54 10.35 -7.83
C LEU A 195 1.64 11.14 -8.51
N THR A 196 1.41 12.44 -8.66
CA THR A 196 2.43 13.41 -9.05
C THR A 196 2.22 14.73 -8.31
N GLY A 197 3.30 15.41 -7.96
CA GLY A 197 3.26 16.77 -7.40
C GLY A 197 2.87 17.85 -8.42
N GLN A 198 2.74 17.47 -9.71
CA GLN A 198 2.36 18.38 -10.78
C GLN A 198 0.84 18.64 -10.79
N ASP A 199 0.45 19.84 -11.23
CA ASP A 199 -0.95 20.23 -11.42
C ASP A 199 -1.49 19.69 -12.76
N VAL A 200 -1.77 18.38 -12.77
CA VAL A 200 -2.27 17.61 -13.92
C VAL A 200 -3.78 17.34 -13.81
N THR A 201 -4.40 17.03 -14.95
CA THR A 201 -5.82 16.68 -15.09
C THR A 201 -5.97 15.25 -15.61
N GLU A 202 -5.52 14.28 -14.82
CA GLU A 202 -5.49 12.86 -15.23
C GLU A 202 -6.66 12.06 -14.62
N CYS A 203 -7.00 12.30 -13.36
CA CYS A 203 -8.16 11.70 -12.67
C CYS A 203 -9.32 12.70 -12.56
N VAL A 204 -10.54 12.26 -12.86
CA VAL A 204 -11.77 13.08 -12.75
C VAL A 204 -12.29 13.16 -11.31
N GLY A 205 -12.96 14.25 -10.95
CA GLY A 205 -13.50 14.50 -9.60
C GLY A 205 -12.51 15.22 -8.68
N GLY A 206 -12.59 14.91 -7.37
CA GLY A 206 -11.90 15.65 -6.30
C GLY A 206 -12.53 17.02 -6.05
N ALA A 207 -12.04 17.79 -5.08
CA ALA A 207 -12.62 19.10 -4.77
C ALA A 207 -12.47 20.12 -5.90
N GLN A 208 -11.53 19.89 -6.85
CA GLN A 208 -11.42 20.68 -8.08
C GLN A 208 -12.53 20.39 -9.09
N ALA A 209 -13.32 19.33 -8.91
CA ALA A 209 -14.37 18.88 -9.81
C ALA A 209 -13.88 18.73 -11.27
N ILE A 210 -12.73 18.08 -11.46
CA ILE A 210 -12.14 17.84 -12.78
C ILE A 210 -13.11 17.00 -13.62
N THR A 211 -13.50 17.51 -14.77
CA THR A 211 -14.43 16.85 -15.69
C THR A 211 -13.68 16.08 -16.77
N GLU A 212 -14.38 15.23 -17.53
CA GLU A 212 -13.77 14.58 -18.70
C GLU A 212 -13.24 15.60 -19.72
N ALA A 213 -13.91 16.75 -19.87
CA ALA A 213 -13.50 17.80 -20.80
C ALA A 213 -12.15 18.44 -20.39
N ASP A 214 -11.85 18.47 -19.09
CA ASP A 214 -10.60 19.04 -18.57
C ASP A 214 -9.40 18.13 -18.81
N LEU A 215 -9.61 16.83 -19.09
CA LEU A 215 -8.52 15.85 -19.21
C LEU A 215 -7.48 16.27 -20.24
N SER A 216 -7.90 16.76 -21.40
CA SER A 216 -7.01 17.17 -22.50
C SER A 216 -6.14 18.40 -22.18
N SER A 217 -6.43 19.12 -21.10
CA SER A 217 -5.70 20.33 -20.71
C SER A 217 -4.26 20.01 -20.30
N ARG A 218 -4.08 18.98 -19.44
CA ARG A 218 -2.77 18.62 -18.85
C ARG A 218 -2.65 17.12 -18.58
N TYR A 219 -2.93 16.30 -19.60
CA TYR A 219 -2.73 14.85 -19.55
C TYR A 219 -1.29 14.49 -19.93
N HIS A 220 -0.42 14.24 -18.95
CA HIS A 220 1.03 14.14 -19.18
C HIS A 220 1.60 12.73 -18.95
N THR A 221 0.75 11.75 -18.63
CA THR A 221 1.16 10.35 -18.45
C THR A 221 1.08 9.56 -19.76
N HIS A 222 2.06 8.68 -19.97
CA HIS A 222 2.05 7.72 -21.08
C HIS A 222 1.42 6.36 -20.69
N CYS A 223 1.24 6.12 -19.39
CA CYS A 223 0.72 4.87 -18.87
C CYS A 223 -0.69 5.12 -18.33
N ASP A 224 -0.85 5.12 -17.01
CA ASP A 224 -2.13 5.29 -16.36
C ASP A 224 -2.28 6.67 -15.67
N PRO A 225 -3.54 7.12 -15.44
CA PRO A 225 -3.85 8.42 -14.84
C PRO A 225 -3.45 8.52 -13.37
N ARG A 226 -2.72 9.56 -12.98
CA ARG A 226 -2.23 9.78 -11.61
C ARG A 226 -3.08 10.78 -10.83
N LEU A 227 -3.09 10.64 -9.51
CA LEU A 227 -3.58 11.70 -8.63
C LEU A 227 -2.69 12.93 -8.75
N ASN A 228 -3.29 14.11 -8.90
CA ASN A 228 -2.55 15.37 -8.75
C ASN A 228 -2.33 15.68 -7.25
N ALA A 229 -1.55 16.72 -6.97
CA ALA A 229 -1.18 17.08 -5.60
C ALA A 229 -2.39 17.35 -4.67
N ARG A 230 -3.48 17.93 -5.19
CA ARG A 230 -4.66 18.27 -4.40
C ARG A 230 -5.49 17.04 -4.08
N GLN A 231 -5.71 16.18 -5.08
CA GLN A 231 -6.36 14.88 -4.90
C GLN A 231 -5.56 13.97 -3.95
N ALA A 232 -4.24 13.98 -4.03
CA ALA A 232 -3.37 13.21 -3.12
C ALA A 232 -3.51 13.71 -1.66
N LEU A 233 -3.59 15.02 -1.44
CA LEU A 233 -3.79 15.59 -0.10
C LEU A 233 -5.20 15.30 0.43
N GLU A 234 -6.23 15.39 -0.40
CA GLU A 234 -7.60 14.99 -0.05
C GLU A 234 -7.67 13.53 0.39
N LEU A 235 -7.02 12.63 -0.37
CA LEU A 235 -6.92 11.21 -0.02
C LEU A 235 -6.19 11.01 1.32
N ALA A 236 -5.11 11.75 1.57
CA ALA A 236 -4.37 11.67 2.83
C ALA A 236 -5.23 12.06 4.04
N PHE A 237 -6.02 13.15 3.95
CA PHE A 237 -6.95 13.53 5.01
C PHE A 237 -8.06 12.49 5.20
N PHE A 238 -8.61 11.94 4.11
CA PHE A 238 -9.61 10.89 4.17
C PHE A 238 -9.11 9.62 4.89
N ILE A 239 -7.87 9.20 4.59
CA ILE A 239 -7.23 8.06 5.25
C ILE A 239 -6.97 8.39 6.74
N ALA A 240 -6.50 9.59 7.05
CA ALA A 240 -6.26 10.02 8.43
C ALA A 240 -7.54 9.96 9.28
N ASP A 241 -8.67 10.40 8.73
CA ASP A 241 -9.97 10.30 9.40
C ASP A 241 -10.42 8.85 9.57
N SER A 242 -10.21 7.99 8.55
CA SER A 242 -10.51 6.56 8.63
C SER A 242 -9.72 5.84 9.73
N LEU A 243 -8.41 6.11 9.82
CA LEU A 243 -7.53 5.58 10.88
C LEU A 243 -7.90 6.09 12.27
N LYS A 244 -8.35 7.35 12.37
CA LYS A 244 -8.78 7.94 13.63
C LYS A 244 -10.05 7.25 14.16
N GLU A 245 -11.01 6.96 13.30
CA GLU A 245 -12.19 6.19 13.69
C GLU A 245 -11.83 4.75 14.09
N GLU A 246 -10.93 4.10 13.36
CA GLU A 246 -10.42 2.77 13.71
C GLU A 246 -9.80 2.73 15.12
N ARG A 247 -8.93 3.69 15.44
CA ARG A 247 -8.29 3.82 16.77
C ARG A 247 -9.28 4.00 17.92
N LYS A 248 -10.44 4.63 17.68
CA LYS A 248 -11.49 4.75 18.70
C LYS A 248 -12.20 3.42 18.96
N THR A 249 -12.34 2.59 17.92
CA THR A 249 -13.00 1.28 18.02
C THR A 249 -12.07 0.19 18.56
N THR A 250 -10.76 0.39 18.47
CA THR A 250 -9.71 -0.50 18.98
C THR A 250 -9.16 0.02 20.32
N GLU A 251 -9.99 0.03 21.37
CA GLU A 251 -9.45 0.23 22.72
C GLU A 251 -8.39 -0.84 23.05
N PRO A 252 -7.29 -0.47 23.75
CA PRO A 252 -6.23 -1.41 24.03
C PRO A 252 -6.75 -2.52 24.93
N LYS A 253 -6.66 -3.79 24.47
CA LYS A 253 -6.73 -4.95 25.37
C LYS A 253 -5.71 -4.70 26.47
N SER A 254 -6.18 -4.48 27.70
CA SER A 254 -5.34 -4.23 28.86
C SER A 254 -4.21 -5.26 28.89
N LEU A 255 -2.96 -4.82 28.76
CA LEU A 255 -1.82 -5.64 29.14
C LEU A 255 -2.00 -5.93 30.63
N LYS A 256 -2.43 -7.16 30.96
CA LYS A 256 -2.40 -7.62 32.35
C LYS A 256 -0.96 -7.49 32.82
N PRO A 257 -0.66 -6.78 33.92
CA PRO A 257 0.71 -6.68 34.41
C PRO A 257 1.20 -8.10 34.71
N SER A 258 2.24 -8.51 33.99
CA SER A 258 2.97 -9.73 34.28
C SER A 258 3.50 -9.60 35.72
N ARG A 259 3.16 -10.59 36.56
CA ARG A 259 3.71 -10.69 37.91
C ARG A 259 5.22 -10.72 37.80
N VAL A 260 5.88 -9.68 38.30
CA VAL A 260 7.31 -9.73 38.63
C VAL A 260 7.46 -10.78 39.73
N VAL A 261 7.97 -11.95 39.38
CA VAL A 261 8.48 -12.91 40.35
C VAL A 261 9.91 -12.47 40.65
N GLY A 262 10.08 -11.77 41.76
CA GLY A 262 11.40 -11.47 42.30
C GLY A 262 12.06 -12.74 42.82
N LEU A 263 13.34 -12.92 42.46
CA LEU A 263 14.29 -13.73 43.23
C LEU A 263 14.77 -12.93 44.45
#